data_AF-A0A357EZJ7-F1
#
_entry.id   AF-A0A357EZJ7-F1
#
_cell.length_a   1.000
_cell.length_b   1.000
_cell.length_c   1.000
_cell.angle_alpha   90.00
_cell.angle_beta   90.00
_cell.angle_gamma   90.00
#
_symmetry.space_group_name_H-M   'P 1'
#
loop_
_entity.id
_entity.type
_entity.pdbx_description
1 polymer ?
#
loop_
_entity_poly.entity_id
_entity_poly.type
_entity_poly.pdbx_seq_one_letter_code
_entity_poly.pdbx_strand_id
1 'polypeptide(L)' 'MIAEAVGGWYANSLALLADAGHMLTDVAALSLTLAAFWFAGRPATPQKTYGYYRLEILAAFINGIA' A
#
# COMPACT_ATOMS: atom_id res chain seq x y z
N MET A 1 -6.00 1.95 -14.15
CA MET A 1 -6.71 2.75 -13.13
C MET A 1 -7.36 4.02 -13.69
N ILE A 2 -6.63 5.12 -13.96
CA ILE A 2 -7.29 6.37 -14.39
C ILE A 2 -8.04 6.22 -15.73
N ALA A 3 -7.44 5.54 -16.71
CA ALA A 3 -8.09 5.27 -17.98
C ALA A 3 -9.31 4.32 -17.85
N GLU A 4 -9.27 3.35 -16.94
CA GLU A 4 -10.39 2.41 -16.67
C GLU A 4 -11.49 3.05 -15.84
N ALA A 5 -11.16 3.94 -14.90
CA ALA A 5 -12.14 4.71 -14.13
C ALA A 5 -12.89 5.70 -15.04
N VAL A 6 -12.14 6.42 -15.89
CA VAL A 6 -12.74 7.36 -16.87
C VAL A 6 -13.49 6.62 -17.96
N GLY A 7 -12.94 5.51 -18.47
CA GLY A 7 -13.60 4.64 -19.45
C GLY A 7 -14.84 3.95 -18.90
N GLY A 8 -14.80 3.48 -17.66
CA GLY A 8 -15.93 2.88 -16.94
C GLY A 8 -17.05 3.87 -16.68
N TRP A 9 -16.70 5.12 -16.31
CA TRP A 9 -17.67 6.21 -16.20
C TRP A 9 -18.30 6.54 -17.56
N TYR A 10 -17.49 6.67 -18.61
CA TYR A 10 -17.98 7.01 -19.95
C TYR A 10 -18.83 5.88 -20.56
N ALA A 11 -18.47 4.62 -20.30
CA ALA A 11 -19.22 3.45 -20.72
C ALA A 11 -20.42 3.11 -19.81
N ASN A 12 -20.65 3.89 -18.74
CA ASN A 12 -21.65 3.66 -17.70
C ASN A 12 -21.62 2.21 -17.14
N SER A 13 -20.42 1.65 -17.06
CA SER A 13 -20.18 0.24 -16.73
C SER A 13 -19.66 0.11 -15.30
N LEU A 14 -20.55 -0.38 -14.42
CA LEU A 14 -20.20 -0.69 -13.03
C LEU A 14 -19.12 -1.77 -12.94
N ALA A 15 -19.02 -2.66 -13.92
CA ALA A 15 -18.00 -3.71 -13.94
C ALA A 15 -16.59 -3.14 -14.09
N LEU A 16 -16.40 -2.19 -15.03
CA LEU A 16 -15.09 -1.53 -15.21
C LEU A 16 -14.72 -0.65 -14.01
N LEU A 17 -15.72 -0.01 -13.40
CA LEU A 17 -15.51 0.81 -12.21
C LEU A 17 -15.14 -0.05 -10.99
N ALA A 18 -15.74 -1.23 -10.85
CA ALA A 18 -15.42 -2.21 -9.81
C ALA A 18 -14.02 -2.80 -9.99
N ASP A 19 -13.64 -3.12 -11.23
CA ASP A 19 -12.29 -3.59 -11.56
C ASP A 19 -11.23 -2.52 -11.24
N ALA A 20 -11.52 -1.26 -11.60
CA ALA A 20 -10.69 -0.12 -11.23
C ALA A 20 -10.60 0.10 -9.70
N GLY A 21 -11.67 -0.19 -8.95
CA GLY A 21 -11.64 -0.12 -7.48
C GLY A 21 -10.79 -1.23 -6.86
N HIS A 22 -10.88 -2.45 -7.40
CA HIS A 22 -10.12 -3.61 -6.93
C HIS A 22 -8.61 -3.38 -7.08
N MET A 23 -8.16 -3.10 -8.29
CA MET A 23 -6.75 -2.79 -8.59
C MET A 23 -6.23 -1.56 -7.83
N LEU A 24 -7.10 -0.58 -7.48
CA LEU A 24 -6.70 0.54 -6.63
C LEU A 24 -6.38 0.08 -5.20
N THR A 25 -7.10 -0.93 -4.70
CA THR A 25 -6.85 -1.53 -3.39
C THR A 25 -5.53 -2.30 -3.40
N ASP A 26 -5.23 -3.05 -4.46
CA ASP A 26 -3.93 -3.70 -4.65
C ASP A 26 -2.77 -2.70 -4.66
N VAL A 27 -2.93 -1.59 -5.38
CA VAL A 27 -1.91 -0.52 -5.41
C VAL A 27 -1.75 0.11 -4.03
N ALA A 28 -2.83 0.31 -3.27
CA ALA A 28 -2.76 0.83 -1.91
C ALA A 28 -2.00 -0.13 -0.97
N ALA A 29 -2.26 -1.43 -1.07
CA ALA A 29 -1.55 -2.46 -0.31
C ALA A 29 -0.04 -2.44 -0.63
N LEU A 30 0.33 -2.44 -1.92
CA LEU A 30 1.72 -2.34 -2.37
C LEU A 30 2.40 -1.04 -1.90
N SER A 31 1.68 0.08 -1.93
CA SER A 31 2.19 1.37 -1.47
C SER A 31 2.51 1.36 0.03
N LEU A 32 1.63 0.74 0.84
CA LEU A 32 1.87 0.53 2.26
C LEU A 32 3.07 -0.40 2.50
N THR A 33 3.21 -1.48 1.74
CA THR A 33 4.38 -2.38 1.81
C THR A 33 5.66 -1.62 1.50
N LEU A 34 5.68 -0.81 0.43
CA LEU A 34 6.85 -0.04 0.03
C LEU A 34 7.23 1.00 1.08
N ALA A 35 6.24 1.72 1.63
CA ALA A 35 6.48 2.66 2.71
C ALA A 35 7.10 1.96 3.94
N ALA A 36 6.55 0.81 4.31
CA ALA A 36 7.08 -0.05 5.36
C ALA A 36 8.55 -0.44 5.13
N PHE A 37 8.90 -0.93 3.94
CA PHE A 37 10.28 -1.24 3.57
C PHE A 37 11.20 -0.01 3.66
N TRP A 38 10.72 1.15 3.21
CA TRP A 38 11.48 2.40 3.28
C TRP A 38 11.75 2.84 4.73
N PHE A 39 10.78 2.64 5.62
CA PHE A 39 10.95 2.88 7.06
C PHE A 39 11.87 1.84 7.72
N ALA A 40 11.82 0.58 7.30
CA ALA A 40 12.69 -0.49 7.81
C ALA A 40 14.17 -0.27 7.45
N GLY A 41 14.44 0.31 6.27
CA GLY A 41 15.80 0.63 5.82
C GLY A 41 16.46 1.83 6.53
N ARG A 42 15.77 2.56 7.41
CA ARG A 42 16.37 3.71 8.11
C ARG A 42 17.33 3.25 9.23
N PRO A 43 18.56 3.82 9.28
CA PRO A 43 19.56 3.45 10.29
C PRO A 43 19.12 3.84 11.71
N ALA A 44 19.63 3.11 12.70
CA ALA A 44 19.30 3.30 14.11
C ALA A 44 19.80 4.66 14.63
N THR A 45 18.87 5.47 15.16
CA THR A 45 19.14 6.79 15.76
C THR A 45 19.56 6.63 17.24
N PRO A 46 20.43 7.49 17.81
CA PRO A 46 20.92 7.38 19.19
C PRO A 46 19.87 7.32 20.31
N GLN A 47 18.61 7.71 20.01
CA GLN A 47 17.48 7.64 20.94
C GLN A 47 16.81 6.25 20.99
N LYS A 48 17.17 5.31 20.09
CA LYS A 48 16.63 3.94 20.05
C LYS A 48 17.75 2.90 19.99
N THR A 49 18.20 2.48 21.17
CA THR A 49 19.33 1.57 21.42
C THR A 49 19.22 0.19 20.74
N TYR A 50 18.01 -0.28 20.41
CA TYR A 50 17.75 -1.56 19.71
C TYR A 50 17.41 -1.41 18.22
N GLY A 51 17.50 -0.19 17.66
CA GLY A 51 17.14 0.08 16.27
C GLY A 51 15.65 -0.01 15.95
N TYR A 52 15.32 -0.16 14.66
CA TYR A 52 13.96 -0.18 14.12
C TYR A 52 13.42 -1.60 13.83
N TYR A 53 14.07 -2.65 14.33
CA TYR A 53 13.70 -4.06 14.07
C TYR A 53 12.22 -4.39 14.35
N ARG A 54 11.59 -3.72 15.33
CA ARG A 54 10.16 -3.91 15.66
C ARG A 54 9.21 -3.26 14.65
N LEU A 55 9.65 -2.23 13.92
CA LEU A 55 8.83 -1.60 12.89
C LEU A 55 8.62 -2.52 11.69
N GLU A 56 9.59 -3.38 11.35
CA GLU A 56 9.46 -4.34 10.25
C GLU A 56 8.32 -5.35 10.52
N ILE A 57 8.21 -5.83 11.77
CA ILE A 57 7.11 -6.71 12.20
C ILE A 57 5.77 -5.96 12.19
N LEU A 58 5.74 -4.71 12.66
CA LEU A 58 4.52 -3.89 12.68
C LEU A 58 4.03 -3.57 11.27
N ALA A 59 4.97 -3.29 10.36
CA ALA A 59 4.73 -3.11 8.94
C ALA A 59 4.17 -4.36 8.28
N ALA A 60 4.82 -5.51 8.50
CA ALA A 60 4.36 -6.80 7.98
C ALA A 60 2.96 -7.17 8.53
N PHE A 61 2.68 -6.87 9.79
CA PHE A 61 1.37 -7.07 10.40
C PHE A 61 0.28 -6.19 9.78
N ILE A 62 0.53 -4.89 9.57
CA ILE A 62 -0.40 -3.99 8.90
C ILE A 62 -0.62 -4.44 7.45
N ASN A 63 0.43 -4.91 6.77
CA ASN A 63 0.32 -5.39 5.40
C ASN A 63 -0.45 -6.71 5.27
N GLY A 64 -0.35 -7.60 6.26
CA GLY A 64 -1.10 -8.87 6.26
C GLY A 64 -2.57 -8.76 6.71
N ILE A 65 -3.01 -7.59 7.20
CA ILE A 65 -4.42 -7.32 7.52
C ILE A 65 -5.17 -6.72 6.32
N ALA A 66 -4.45 -6.10 5.39
CA ALA A 66 -5.01 -5.56 4.15
C ALA A 66 -5.34 -6.69 3.17
#